data_AF-A0A7Z9XZ66-F1
#
_entry.id   AF-A0A7Z9XZ66-F1
#
_cell.length_a   1.000
_cell.length_b   1.000
_cell.length_c   1.000
_cell.angle_alpha   90.00
_cell.angle_beta   90.00
_cell.angle_gamma   90.00
#
_symmetry.space_group_name_H-M   'P 1'
#
loop_
_entity.id
_entity.type
_entity.pdbx_description
1 polymer ?
#
loop_
_entity_poly.entity_id
_entity_poly.type
_entity_poly.pdbx_seq_one_letter_code
_entity_poly.pdbx_strand_id
1 'polypeptide(L)'
;ERRVRAMTPWPGAFTNWRGNMLKIKAAQIYAGSVPAEPPGLVIERQGEVIVCTGDGGLRLLEVQLAGKKAMSVADFWRGHQDFAGSVLGSADYAD
;
A
#
# COMPACT_ATOMS: atom_id res chain seq x y z
N GLU A 1 20.27 18.93 -4.94
CA GLU A 1 19.98 17.52 -5.27
C GLU A 1 19.96 16.66 -4.00
N ARG A 2 18.79 16.43 -3.40
CA ARG A 2 18.67 15.58 -2.21
C ARG A 2 18.33 14.17 -2.68
N ARG A 3 19.35 13.37 -2.99
CA ARG A 3 19.22 11.92 -3.22
C ARG A 3 18.76 11.27 -1.92
N VAL A 4 17.44 11.15 -1.74
CA VAL A 4 16.86 10.36 -0.66
C VAL A 4 17.14 8.89 -0.99
N ARG A 5 18.25 8.40 -0.43
CA ARG A 5 18.54 6.97 -0.31
C ARG A 5 17.32 6.31 0.33
N ALA A 6 16.86 5.23 -0.29
CA ALA A 6 15.75 4.39 0.12
C ALA A 6 15.56 4.39 1.65
N MET A 7 14.55 5.12 2.11
CA MET A 7 14.03 4.90 3.45
C MET A 7 13.30 3.57 3.38
N THR A 8 13.88 2.51 3.93
CA THR A 8 13.12 1.37 4.44
C THR A 8 12.08 1.98 5.38
N PRO A 9 10.78 2.09 5.01
CA PRO A 9 9.84 2.80 5.85
C PRO A 9 9.55 1.87 7.04
N TRP A 10 10.19 2.18 8.15
CA TRP A 10 9.84 1.82 9.54
C TRP A 10 9.32 0.39 9.81
N PRO A 11 9.96 -0.39 10.70
CA PRO A 11 9.34 -1.61 11.20
C PRO A 11 8.09 -1.24 12.02
N GLY A 12 6.91 -1.21 11.38
CA GLY A 12 5.66 -0.90 12.08
C GLY A 12 4.56 -0.18 11.28
N ALA A 13 4.72 0.12 10.00
CA ALA A 13 3.63 0.70 9.23
C ALA A 13 2.43 -0.26 9.15
N PHE A 14 1.25 0.21 9.54
CA PHE A 14 0.00 -0.53 9.39
C PHE A 14 -1.10 0.42 8.92
N THR A 15 -2.11 -0.16 8.29
CA THR A 15 -3.31 0.53 7.84
C THR A 15 -4.50 -0.39 8.03
N ASN A 16 -5.69 0.08 7.69
CA ASN A 16 -6.90 -0.72 7.67
C ASN A 16 -7.34 -0.97 6.22
N TRP A 17 -7.75 -2.20 5.96
CA TRP A 17 -8.38 -2.60 4.71
C TRP A 17 -9.53 -3.55 5.04
N ARG A 18 -10.76 -3.19 4.61
CA ARG A 18 -11.99 -3.96 4.91
C ARG A 18 -12.17 -4.27 6.40
N GLY A 19 -11.99 -3.26 7.25
CA GLY A 19 -12.09 -3.41 8.71
C GLY A 19 -10.99 -4.25 9.36
N ASN A 20 -10.02 -4.77 8.59
CA ASN A 20 -8.92 -5.59 9.09
C ASN A 20 -7.62 -4.79 9.08
N MET A 21 -6.80 -5.01 10.12
CA MET A 21 -5.45 -4.46 10.16
C MET A 21 -4.59 -5.12 9.07
N LEU A 22 -4.02 -4.30 8.22
CA LEU A 22 -3.04 -4.67 7.19
C LEU A 22 -1.69 -4.06 7.56
N LYS A 23 -0.73 -4.89 7.93
CA LYS A 23 0.64 -4.46 8.21
C LYS A 23 1.42 -4.37 6.90
N ILE A 24 2.14 -3.28 6.70
CA ILE A 24 3.06 -3.08 5.60
C ILE A 24 4.44 -3.50 6.11
N LYS A 25 4.92 -4.64 5.64
CA LYS A 25 6.18 -5.25 6.08
C LYS A 25 7.38 -4.71 5.30
N ALA A 26 7.18 -4.41 4.03
CA ALA A 26 8.17 -3.76 3.17
C ALA A 26 7.48 -2.90 2.11
N ALA A 27 8.01 -1.70 1.89
CA ALA A 27 7.58 -0.76 0.86
C ALA A 27 8.74 0.14 0.43
N GLN A 28 8.61 0.81 -0.71
CA GLN A 28 9.58 1.75 -1.25
C GLN A 28 8.87 2.97 -1.85
N ILE A 29 9.55 4.11 -1.88
CA ILE A 29 9.06 5.29 -2.59
C ILE A 29 8.92 4.92 -4.08
N TYR A 30 7.75 5.16 -4.65
CA TYR A 30 7.54 4.97 -6.08
C TYR A 30 8.22 6.10 -6.84
N ALA A 31 9.16 5.75 -7.73
CA ALA A 31 9.95 6.73 -8.48
C ALA A 31 9.20 7.35 -9.66
N GLY A 32 8.10 6.73 -10.10
CA GLY A 32 7.27 7.26 -11.19
C GLY A 32 6.23 8.27 -10.70
N SER A 33 5.63 9.00 -11.63
CA SER A 33 4.49 9.87 -11.33
C SER A 33 3.26 9.03 -11.02
N VAL A 34 2.58 9.29 -9.90
CA VAL A 34 1.24 8.77 -9.66
C VAL A 34 0.19 9.75 -10.21
N PRO A 35 -1.00 9.27 -10.61
CA PRO A 35 -2.13 10.16 -10.90
C PRO A 35 -2.51 10.98 -9.66
N ALA A 36 -3.14 12.14 -9.88
CA ALA A 36 -3.66 13.00 -8.83
C ALA A 36 -4.93 12.38 -8.21
N GLU A 37 -4.71 11.35 -7.40
CA GLU A 37 -5.73 10.57 -6.72
C GLU A 37 -5.72 10.84 -5.22
N PRO A 38 -6.82 10.57 -4.49
CA PRO A 38 -6.85 10.79 -3.06
C PRO A 38 -5.78 9.94 -2.33
N PRO A 39 -5.16 10.49 -1.27
CA PRO A 39 -4.24 9.73 -0.43
C PRO A 39 -4.91 8.47 0.13
N GLY A 40 -4.18 7.36 0.11
CA GLY A 40 -4.66 6.06 0.57
C GLY A 40 -5.28 5.20 -0.53
N LEU A 41 -5.58 5.74 -1.73
CA LEU A 41 -6.01 4.92 -2.86
C LEU A 41 -4.90 3.95 -3.27
N VAL A 42 -5.24 2.67 -3.39
CA VAL A 42 -4.37 1.65 -3.96
C VAL A 42 -4.61 1.58 -5.45
N ILE A 43 -3.55 1.70 -6.24
CA ILE A 43 -3.58 1.51 -7.69
C ILE A 43 -2.62 0.39 -8.09
N GLU A 44 -2.95 -0.29 -9.19
CA GLU A 44 -1.99 -1.13 -9.90
C GLU A 44 -1.43 -0.34 -11.08
N ARG A 45 -0.11 -0.38 -11.25
CA ARG A 45 0.55 0.22 -12.41
C ARG A 45 1.79 -0.59 -12.78
N GLN A 46 1.85 -1.05 -14.02
CA GLN A 46 3.02 -1.78 -14.55
C GLN A 46 3.38 -3.03 -13.73
N GLY A 47 2.39 -3.70 -13.15
CA GLY A 47 2.55 -4.87 -12.27
C GLY A 47 2.96 -4.52 -10.85
N GLU A 48 3.01 -3.23 -10.50
CA GLU A 48 3.35 -2.74 -9.17
C GLU A 48 2.10 -2.25 -8.43
N VAL A 49 1.99 -2.61 -7.16
CA VAL A 49 0.91 -2.13 -6.29
C VAL A 49 1.40 -0.90 -5.54
N ILE A 50 0.72 0.22 -5.74
CA ILE A 50 1.14 1.54 -5.26
C ILE A 50 0.00 2.14 -4.45
N VAL A 51 0.33 2.72 -3.30
CA VAL A 51 -0.59 3.56 -2.52
C VAL A 51 -0.31 5.01 -2.86
N CYS A 52 -1.31 5.73 -3.36
CA CYS A 52 -1.21 7.17 -3.58
C CYS A 52 -1.06 7.89 -2.24
N THR A 53 -0.14 8.85 -2.17
CA THR A 53 0.09 9.68 -0.99
C THR A 53 -0.19 11.14 -1.31
N GLY A 54 -0.16 12.03 -0.31
CA GLY A 54 -0.37 13.47 -0.55
C GLY A 54 0.66 14.10 -1.50
N ASP A 55 1.84 13.48 -1.62
CA ASP A 55 2.85 13.78 -2.63
C ASP A 55 3.49 12.46 -3.07
N GLY A 56 3.44 12.14 -4.36
CA GLY A 56 3.98 10.89 -4.91
C GLY A 56 3.19 9.63 -4.51
N GLY A 57 3.86 8.48 -4.56
CA GLY A 57 3.27 7.18 -4.21
C GLY A 57 4.21 6.26 -3.45
N LEU A 58 3.64 5.31 -2.74
CA LEU A 58 4.35 4.27 -1.99
C LEU A 58 4.13 2.92 -2.66
N ARG A 59 5.17 2.35 -3.26
CA ARG A 59 5.15 0.99 -3.80
C ARG A 59 5.19 -0.02 -2.65
N LEU A 60 4.19 -0.88 -2.57
CA LEU A 60 4.16 -1.98 -1.62
C LEU A 60 5.00 -3.15 -2.15
N LEU A 61 5.67 -3.88 -1.24
CA LEU A 61 6.47 -5.06 -1.57
C LEU A 61 5.99 -6.29 -0.79
N GLU A 62 5.80 -6.14 0.52
CA GLU A 62 5.36 -7.21 1.41
C GLU A 62 4.31 -6.68 2.39
N VAL A 63 3.23 -7.44 2.56
CA VAL A 63 2.11 -7.11 3.44
C VAL A 63 1.71 -8.30 4.30
N GLN A 64 1.03 -8.02 5.41
CA GLN A 64 0.48 -9.03 6.29
C GLN A 64 -0.90 -8.62 6.79
N LEU A 65 -1.93 -9.36 6.39
CA LEU A 65 -3.27 -9.23 6.94
C LEU A 65 -3.34 -9.84 8.35
N ALA A 66 -4.17 -9.27 9.22
CA ALA A 66 -4.39 -9.78 10.57
C ALA A 66 -4.68 -11.29 10.58
N GLY A 67 -3.98 -12.03 11.45
CA GLY A 67 -4.12 -13.49 11.56
C GLY A 67 -3.56 -14.31 10.39
N LYS A 68 -2.96 -13.67 9.37
CA LYS A 68 -2.33 -14.35 8.22
C LYS A 68 -0.80 -14.24 8.27
N LYS A 69 -0.14 -15.08 7.49
CA LYS A 69 1.31 -14.98 7.24
C LYS A 69 1.59 -13.76 6.34
N ALA A 70 2.76 -13.15 6.52
CA ALA A 70 3.25 -12.13 5.59
C ALA A 70 3.47 -12.76 4.20
N MET A 71 3.23 -11.97 3.16
CA MET A 71 3.40 -12.39 1.76
C MET A 71 3.72 -11.21 0.85
N SER A 72 4.21 -11.49 -0.35
CA SER A 72 4.43 -10.46 -1.36
C SER A 72 3.12 -9.75 -1.69
N VAL A 73 3.16 -8.45 -1.97
CA VAL A 73 1.94 -7.72 -2.35
C VAL A 73 1.37 -8.24 -3.67
N ALA A 74 2.21 -8.79 -4.55
CA ALA A 74 1.77 -9.38 -5.81
C ALA A 74 0.91 -10.63 -5.58
N ASP A 75 1.33 -11.52 -4.67
CA ASP A 75 0.53 -12.68 -4.30
C ASP A 75 -0.72 -12.29 -3.51
N PHE A 76 -0.60 -11.30 -2.63
CA PHE A 76 -1.73 -10.74 -1.91
C PHE A 76 -2.80 -10.22 -2.89
N TRP A 77 -2.42 -9.37 -3.85
CA TRP A 77 -3.32 -8.80 -4.84
C TRP A 77 -3.96 -9.87 -5.74
N ARG A 78 -3.23 -10.91 -6.15
CA ARG A 78 -3.81 -12.02 -6.92
C ARG A 78 -4.94 -12.74 -6.18
N GLY A 79 -4.82 -12.88 -4.85
CA GLY A 79 -5.87 -13.45 -4.00
C GLY A 79 -6.95 -12.44 -3.57
N HIS A 80 -6.72 -11.15 -3.79
CA HIS A 80 -7.55 -10.03 -3.34
C HIS A 80 -7.61 -8.96 -4.44
N GLN A 81 -8.29 -9.26 -5.55
CA GLN A 81 -8.29 -8.39 -6.73
C GLN A 81 -8.86 -6.99 -6.45
N ASP A 82 -9.78 -6.90 -5.49
CA ASP A 82 -10.38 -5.65 -5.01
C ASP A 82 -9.48 -4.87 -4.02
N PHE A 83 -8.24 -5.33 -3.80
CA PHE A 83 -7.23 -4.53 -3.12
C PHE A 83 -6.84 -3.31 -3.94
N ALA A 84 -6.61 -3.49 -5.25
CA ALA A 84 -6.45 -2.37 -6.17
C ALA A 84 -7.81 -1.69 -6.39
N GLY A 85 -7.83 -0.36 -6.36
CA GLY A 85 -9.04 0.47 -6.37
C GLY A 85 -9.63 0.72 -4.97
N SER A 86 -9.11 0.09 -3.91
CA SER A 86 -9.56 0.36 -2.55
C SER A 86 -8.84 1.56 -1.93
N VAL A 87 -9.47 2.21 -0.95
CA VAL A 87 -8.85 3.28 -0.14
C VAL A 87 -8.48 2.72 1.23
N LEU A 88 -7.18 2.77 1.55
CA LEU A 88 -6.64 2.32 2.83
C LEU A 88 -6.83 3.39 3.90
N GLY A 89 -7.00 2.95 5.15
CA GLY A 89 -7.09 3.84 6.30
C GLY A 89 -8.44 4.54 6.45
N SER A 90 -9.34 4.42 5.47
CA SER A 90 -10.76 4.66 5.71
C SER A 90 -11.22 3.63 6.73
N ALA A 91 -11.52 4.09 7.95
CA ALA A 91 -12.41 3.34 8.80
C ALA A 91 -13.75 3.39 8.08
N ASP A 92 -14.01 2.38 7.25
CA ASP A 92 -15.36 2.09 6.78
C ASP A 92 -16.16 1.70 8.02
N TYR A 93 -16.58 2.72 8.77
CA TYR A 93 -17.77 2.65 9.61
C TYR A 93 -18.91 2.66 8.61
N ALA A 94 -19.15 1.50 8.02
CA ALA A 94 -20.46 1.21 7.46
C ALA A 94 -21.46 1.36 8.61
N ASP A 95 -22.22 2.45 8.56
CA ASP A 95 -23.54 2.53 9.21
C ASP A 95 -24.47 1.49 8.58
#